data_AF-A0A671KNY1-F1
#
_entry.id   AF-A0A671KNY1-F1
#
_cell.length_a   1.000
_cell.length_b   1.000
_cell.length_c   1.000
_cell.angle_alpha   90.00
_cell.angle_beta   90.00
_cell.angle_gamma   90.00
#
_symmetry.space_group_name_H-M   'P 1'
#
loop_
_entity.id
_entity.type
_entity.pdbx_description
1 polymer ?
#
loop_
_entity_poly.entity_id
_entity_poly.type
_entity_poly.pdbx_seq_one_letter_code
_entity_poly.pdbx_strand_id
1 'polypeptide(L)' 'MFYDFVKAMGSMLDDLIYKRGEYQENCTRFLKATFPTGTGNFCNGTFDVFACWPHSSPGIVSVPCPPYLPWIKEG' A
#
# COMPACT_ATOMS: atom_id res chain seq x y z
N MET A 1 -20.97 -25.05 9.86
CA MET A 1 -20.79 -23.69 9.33
C MET A 1 -20.18 -22.86 10.46
N PHE A 2 -18.88 -23.01 10.70
CA PHE A 2 -18.14 -22.22 11.69
C PHE A 2 -17.36 -21.18 10.91
N TYR A 3 -17.78 -19.92 10.99
CA TYR A 3 -16.92 -18.80 10.63
C TYR A 3 -15.94 -18.62 11.80
N ASP A 4 -14.74 -19.19 11.67
CA ASP A 4 -13.62 -18.81 12.52
C ASP A 4 -13.24 -17.37 12.20
N PHE A 5 -13.81 -16.42 12.93
CA PHE A 5 -13.23 -15.09 13.02
C PHE A 5 -11.90 -15.25 13.76
N VAL A 6 -10.80 -15.22 13.00
CA VAL A 6 -9.44 -15.16 13.56
C VAL A 6 -9.36 -13.89 14.41
N LYS A 7 -9.46 -14.06 15.73
CA LYS A 7 -9.27 -12.99 16.70
C LYS A 7 -7.79 -12.63 16.67
N ALA A 8 -7.47 -11.45 16.13
CA ALA A 8 -6.11 -10.94 16.20
C ALA A 8 -5.69 -10.84 17.68
N MET A 9 -4.54 -11.41 18.00
CA MET A 9 -3.91 -11.20 19.31
C MET A 9 -3.46 -9.73 19.40
N GLY A 10 -3.53 -9.09 20.57
CA GLY A 10 -3.20 -7.66 20.71
C GLY A 10 -1.83 -7.26 20.12
N SER A 11 -0.81 -8.11 20.30
CA SER A 11 0.52 -7.92 19.72
C SER A 11 0.56 -7.95 18.18
N MET A 12 -0.37 -8.65 17.54
CA MET A 12 -0.51 -8.66 16.08
C MET A 12 -1.06 -7.32 15.57
N LEU A 13 -1.99 -6.70 16.30
CA LEU A 13 -2.56 -5.41 15.89
C LEU A 13 -1.50 -4.29 15.92
N ASP A 14 -0.68 -4.24 16.96
CA ASP A 14 0.37 -3.22 17.09
C ASP A 14 1.43 -3.34 15.98
N ASP A 15 1.88 -4.55 15.67
CA ASP A 15 2.82 -4.83 14.57
C ASP A 15 2.23 -4.42 13.21
N LEU A 16 0.94 -4.69 12.99
CA LEU A 16 0.24 -4.27 11.77
C LEU A 16 0.15 -2.75 11.63
N ILE A 17 -0.17 -2.04 12.71
CA ILE A 17 -0.23 -0.58 12.73
C ILE A 17 1.15 0.00 12.40
N TYR A 18 2.20 -0.54 13.01
CA TYR A 18 3.58 -0.12 12.76
C TYR A 18 4.00 -0.34 11.30
N LYS A 19 3.83 -1.56 10.77
CA LYS A 19 4.20 -1.90 9.38
C LYS A 19 3.39 -1.12 8.35
N ARG A 20 2.11 -0.85 8.60
CA ARG A 20 1.29 0.04 7.76
C ARG A 20 1.85 1.46 7.74
N GLY A 21 2.29 1.96 8.90
CA GLY A 21 2.95 3.26 9.03
C GLY A 21 4.21 3.36 8.17
N GLU A 22 5.11 2.37 8.27
CA GLU A 22 6.30 2.29 7.41
C GLU A 22 5.94 2.24 5.92
N TYR A 23 4.94 1.45 5.55
CA TYR A 23 4.49 1.36 4.16
C TYR A 23 3.98 2.71 3.62
N GLN A 24 3.23 3.46 4.43
CA GLN A 24 2.76 4.81 4.09
C GLN A 24 3.92 5.79 3.89
N GLU A 25 4.93 5.77 4.79
CA GLU A 25 6.11 6.61 4.65
C GLU A 25 6.91 6.28 3.38
N ASN A 26 7.11 4.99 3.11
CA ASN A 26 7.80 4.52 1.92
C ASN A 26 7.05 4.91 0.64
N CYS A 27 5.72 4.79 0.63
CA CYS A 27 4.90 5.27 -0.48
C CYS A 27 5.09 6.78 -0.70
N THR A 28 5.09 7.57 0.38
CA THR A 28 5.28 9.03 0.30
C THR A 28 6.63 9.40 -0.29
N ARG A 29 7.71 8.69 0.10
CA ARG A 29 9.05 8.90 -0.47
C ARG A 29 9.10 8.48 -1.95
N PHE A 30 8.51 7.33 -2.27
CA PHE A 30 8.43 6.81 -3.64
C PHE A 30 7.71 7.79 -4.58
N LEU A 31 6.55 8.32 -4.18
CA LEU A 31 5.78 9.27 -4.99
C LEU A 31 6.50 10.59 -5.24
N LYS A 32 7.30 11.06 -4.28
CA LYS A 32 8.16 12.23 -4.47
C LYS A 32 9.31 11.95 -5.42
N ALA A 33 9.96 10.80 -5.28
CA ALA A 33 11.12 10.42 -6.10
C ALA A 33 10.75 10.09 -7.56
N THR A 34 9.52 9.62 -7.79
CA THR A 34 9.04 9.19 -9.11
C THR A 34 8.15 10.21 -9.80
N PHE A 35 8.12 11.45 -9.30
CA PHE A 35 7.30 12.48 -9.90
C PHE A 35 7.69 12.69 -11.38
N PRO A 36 6.74 12.62 -12.34
CA PRO A 36 7.06 12.70 -13.75
C PRO A 36 7.73 14.03 -14.10
N THR A 37 8.83 13.97 -14.87
CA THR A 37 9.56 15.16 -15.34
C THR A 37 9.09 15.67 -16.70
N GLY A 38 8.15 14.98 -17.35
CA GLY A 38 7.63 15.32 -18.69
C GLY A 38 6.35 16.16 -18.67
N THR A 39 6.04 16.79 -19.80
CA THR A 39 4.87 17.68 -20.00
C THR A 39 3.59 16.95 -20.45
N GLY A 40 3.47 15.65 -20.16
CA GLY A 40 2.31 14.83 -20.55
C GLY A 40 1.18 14.88 -19.52
N ASN A 41 0.00 14.42 -19.92
CA ASN A 41 -1.11 14.18 -18.99
C ASN A 41 -0.87 12.86 -18.22
N PHE A 42 -0.90 12.92 -16.90
CA PHE A 42 -0.78 11.76 -16.02
C PHE A 42 -1.77 11.85 -14.85
N CYS A 43 -2.07 10.71 -14.25
CA CYS A 43 -2.77 10.62 -12.98
C CYS A 43 -1.74 10.72 -11.85
N ASN A 44 -1.98 11.62 -10.90
CA ASN A 44 -1.13 11.74 -9.71
C ASN A 44 -1.22 10.46 -8.87
N GLY A 45 -0.07 9.93 -8.49
CA GLY A 45 0.01 8.85 -7.52
C GLY A 45 -0.41 9.32 -6.12
N THR A 46 -0.94 8.40 -5.33
CA THR A 46 -1.48 8.67 -4.01
C THR A 46 -1.42 7.43 -3.11
N PHE A 47 -1.44 7.65 -1.80
CA PHE A 47 -1.72 6.60 -0.83
C PHE A 47 -3.20 6.67 -0.44
N ASP A 48 -3.98 5.66 -0.80
CA ASP A 48 -5.45 5.63 -0.61
C ASP A 48 -5.87 5.14 0.78
N VAL A 49 -4.97 5.26 1.76
CA VAL A 49 -5.05 4.69 3.12
C VAL A 49 -4.94 3.16 3.21
N PHE A 50 -4.73 2.47 2.08
CA PHE A 50 -4.53 1.02 2.04
C PHE A 50 -3.33 0.61 1.16
N ALA A 51 -3.33 0.97 -0.11
CA ALA A 51 -2.31 0.66 -1.11
C ALA A 51 -1.62 1.93 -1.64
N CYS A 52 -0.42 1.74 -2.18
CA CYS A 52 0.34 2.81 -2.83
C CYS A 52 0.08 2.80 -4.34
N TRP A 53 -0.58 3.84 -4.86
CA TRP A 53 -0.84 4.02 -6.29
C TRP A 53 0.24 4.91 -6.91
N PRO A 54 0.99 4.46 -7.93
CA PRO A 54 2.04 5.25 -8.56
C PRO A 54 1.45 6.35 -9.46
N HIS A 55 2.29 7.32 -9.85
CA HIS A 55 1.97 8.16 -11.01
C HIS A 55 1.86 7.29 -12.26
N SER A 56 0.84 7.51 -13.07
CA SER A 56 0.58 6.66 -14.23
C SER A 56 -0.02 7.43 -15.41
N SER A 57 0.08 6.85 -16.60
CA SER A 57 -0.78 7.24 -17.72
C SER A 57 -2.25 6.92 -17.39
N PRO A 58 -3.22 7.63 -17.98
CA PRO A 58 -4.63 7.28 -17.88
C PRO A 58 -4.89 5.85 -18.38
N GLY A 59 -5.69 5.07 -17.65
CA GLY A 59 -6.02 3.69 -18.00
C GLY A 59 -6.24 2.79 -16.79
N ILE A 60 -6.07 1.48 -16.98
CA ILE A 60 -6.15 0.48 -15.91
C ILE A 60 -4.77 0.33 -15.27
N VAL A 61 -4.71 0.52 -13.96
CA VAL A 61 -3.49 0.39 -13.16
C VAL A 61 -3.72 -0.69 -12.12
N SER A 62 -2.72 -1.54 -11.90
CA SER A 62 -2.73 -2.57 -10.87
C SER A 62 -1.47 -2.44 -10.02
N VAL A 63 -1.60 -2.62 -8.71
CA VAL A 63 -0.50 -2.54 -7.75
C VAL A 63 -0.40 -3.86 -6.97
N PRO A 64 0.78 -4.26 -6.50
CA PRO A 64 0.92 -5.44 -5.66
C PRO A 64 0.14 -5.27 -4.36
N CYS A 65 -0.30 -6.38 -3.76
CA CYS A 65 -0.93 -6.36 -2.46
C CYS A 65 0.02 -5.73 -1.40
N PRO A 66 -0.49 -4.89 -0.47
CA PRO A 66 0.36 -4.26 0.52
C PRO A 66 1.05 -5.28 1.44
N PRO A 67 2.38 -5.22 1.60
CA PRO A 67 3.16 -6.26 2.29
C PRO A 67 2.93 -6.31 3.80
N TYR A 68 2.33 -5.29 4.39
CA TYR A 68 1.99 -5.26 5.81
C TYR A 68 0.80 -6.17 6.18
N LEU A 69 0.12 -6.78 5.19
CA LEU A 69 -1.04 -7.64 5.46
C LEU A 69 -0.59 -8.96 6.12
N PRO A 70 -1.28 -9.41 7.19
CA PRO A 70 -0.79 -10.51 8.04
C PRO A 70 -0.87 -11.89 7.39
N TRP A 71 -1.62 -12.03 6.29
CA TRP A 71 -1.77 -13.28 5.55
C TRP A 71 -0.92 -13.35 4.28
N ILE A 72 -0.17 -12.29 3.97
CA ILE A 72 0.82 -12.34 2.88
C ILE A 72 2.07 -13.01 3.43
N LYS A 73 2.41 -14.17 2.85
CA LYS A 73 3.75 -14.71 3.02
C LYS A 73 4.66 -13.93 2.07
N GLU A 74 5.82 -13.48 2.56
CA GLU A 74 6.88 -13.07 1.63
C GLU A 74 7.07 -14.23 0.64
N GLY A 75 6.96 -13.91 -0.64
CA GLY A 75 7.16 -14.85 -1.74
C GLY A 75 8.63 -15.12 -1.95
#